data_AF-A0A7V7BBZ3-F1
#
_entry.id   AF-A0A7V7BBZ3-F1
#
_cell.length_a   1.000
_cell.length_b   1.000
_cell.length_c   1.000
_cell.angle_alpha   90.00
_cell.angle_beta   90.00
_cell.angle_gamma   90.00
#
_symmetry.space_group_name_H-M   'P 1'
#
loop_
_entity.id
_entity.type
_entity.pdbx_description
1 polymer ?
#
loop_
_entity_poly.entity_id
_entity_poly.type
_entity_poly.pdbx_seq_one_letter_code
_entity_poly.pdbx_strand_id
1 'polypeptide(L)'
;MAYNTVSIKKDVDGKPIPQYYNSLENSYEVLQGRNGANRVEVYDSDGNPVDLVGLIESIIDILNSRNLPVGASTETKQDEIISNLVDILTKLQDGIKQDGNTMEYYGKSTDTKPTDIKVGATFFEIDTKEVYIFDGESWVVI
;
A
#
# COMPACT_ATOMS: atom_id res chain seq x y z
N MET A 1 -15.88 26.92 57.53
CA MET A 1 -15.64 27.01 56.08
C MET A 1 -14.73 28.21 55.85
N ALA A 2 -13.59 28.05 55.18
CA ALA A 2 -12.57 29.10 55.06
C ALA A 2 -12.82 30.10 53.92
N TYR A 3 -13.70 29.77 52.96
CA TYR A 3 -13.93 30.61 51.77
C TYR A 3 -14.70 31.90 52.04
N ASN A 4 -15.52 31.98 53.10
CA ASN A 4 -16.34 33.16 53.39
C ASN A 4 -15.62 34.20 54.27
N THR A 5 -14.38 33.92 54.70
CA THR A 5 -13.55 34.82 55.51
C THR A 5 -12.49 35.56 54.69
N VAL A 6 -12.44 35.35 53.37
CA VAL A 6 -11.43 35.92 52.47
C VAL A 6 -12.09 36.81 51.43
N SER A 7 -11.48 37.97 51.14
CA SER A 7 -12.00 38.92 50.14
C SER A 7 -11.83 38.38 48.72
N ILE A 8 -12.89 38.49 47.92
CA ILE A 8 -12.86 38.24 46.48
C ILE A 8 -12.00 39.28 45.73
N LYS A 9 -11.41 38.89 44.60
CA LYS A 9 -10.76 39.81 43.67
C LYS A 9 -11.79 40.63 42.89
N LYS A 10 -11.48 41.90 42.68
CA LYS A 10 -12.33 42.87 42.00
C LYS A 10 -11.54 43.62 40.92
N ASP A 11 -12.23 44.13 39.92
CA ASP A 11 -11.67 45.05 38.94
C ASP A 11 -11.50 46.46 39.52
N VAL A 12 -11.05 47.39 38.68
CA VAL A 12 -10.83 48.80 39.05
C VAL A 12 -12.11 49.54 39.45
N ASP A 13 -13.29 49.05 39.06
CA ASP A 13 -14.60 49.60 39.40
C ASP A 13 -15.20 48.95 40.67
N GLY A 14 -14.47 48.01 41.30
CA GLY A 14 -14.94 47.26 42.46
C GLY A 14 -15.91 46.12 42.13
N LYS A 15 -16.05 45.73 40.86
CA LYS A 15 -16.88 44.60 40.43
C LYS A 15 -16.08 43.30 40.51
N PRO A 16 -16.69 42.16 40.90
CA PRO A 16 -16.01 40.87 40.92
C PRO A 16 -15.49 40.47 39.53
N ILE A 17 -14.28 39.92 39.47
CA ILE A 17 -13.75 39.28 38.27
C ILE A 17 -13.95 37.75 38.34
N PRO A 18 -13.94 37.03 37.19
CA PRO A 18 -13.90 35.57 37.19
C PRO A 18 -12.74 35.03 38.04
N GLN A 19 -13.07 34.18 39.01
CA GLN A 19 -12.12 33.70 40.02
C GLN A 19 -12.58 32.37 40.61
N TYR A 20 -11.65 31.64 41.22
CA TYR A 20 -11.92 30.44 41.99
C TYR A 20 -11.24 30.55 43.37
N TYR A 21 -11.71 29.79 44.36
CA TYR A 21 -11.10 29.75 45.68
C TYR A 21 -10.05 28.63 45.72
N ASN A 22 -8.78 28.99 45.93
CA ASN A 22 -7.71 28.05 46.18
C ASN A 22 -7.66 27.76 47.70
N SER A 23 -8.04 26.55 48.09
CA SER A 23 -8.07 26.13 49.50
C SER A 23 -6.70 25.88 50.10
N LEU A 24 -5.67 25.58 49.29
CA LEU A 24 -4.29 25.42 49.78
C LEU A 24 -3.70 26.78 50.18
N GLU A 25 -3.90 27.79 49.34
CA GLU A 25 -3.42 29.16 49.57
C GLU A 25 -4.38 30.01 50.42
N ASN A 26 -5.54 29.45 50.80
CA ASN A 26 -6.63 30.15 51.48
C ASN A 26 -6.94 31.53 50.87
N SER A 27 -6.98 31.60 49.54
CA SER A 27 -7.18 32.85 48.82
C SER A 27 -7.90 32.65 47.48
N TYR A 28 -8.51 33.73 46.99
CA TYR A 28 -9.10 33.73 45.66
C TYR A 28 -8.02 33.98 44.61
N GLU A 29 -8.12 33.28 43.48
CA GLU A 29 -7.24 33.41 42.31
C GLU A 29 -8.03 33.73 41.05
N VAL A 30 -7.40 34.47 40.13
CA VAL A 30 -8.04 34.83 38.86
C VAL A 30 -8.18 33.58 38.00
N LEU A 31 -9.38 33.38 37.46
CA LEU A 31 -9.60 32.32 36.48
C LEU A 31 -8.85 32.68 35.19
N GLN A 32 -7.92 31.80 34.79
CA GLN A 32 -7.11 32.01 33.59
C GLN A 32 -7.94 31.79 32.32
N GLY A 33 -7.55 32.46 31.24
CA GLY A 33 -8.22 32.38 29.95
C GLY A 33 -7.31 32.75 28.78
N ARG A 34 -7.77 32.46 27.56
CA ARG A 34 -7.09 32.81 26.31
C ARG A 34 -8.12 33.10 25.22
N ASN A 35 -7.87 34.14 24.40
CA ASN A 35 -8.72 34.51 23.25
C ASN A 35 -10.21 34.70 23.59
N GLY A 36 -10.52 35.25 24.77
CA GLY A 36 -11.90 35.47 25.21
C GLY A 36 -12.62 34.24 25.78
N ALA A 37 -11.91 33.12 25.98
CA ALA A 37 -12.45 31.91 26.60
C ALA A 37 -11.67 31.53 27.87
N ASN A 38 -12.32 30.81 28.78
CA ASN A 38 -11.67 30.25 29.97
C ASN A 38 -10.68 29.14 29.57
N ARG A 39 -9.55 29.05 30.27
CA ARG A 39 -8.65 27.89 30.16
C ARG A 39 -9.33 26.72 30.86
N VAL A 40 -9.47 25.61 30.15
CA VAL A 40 -10.00 24.35 30.68
C VAL A 40 -8.92 23.28 30.53
N GLU A 41 -8.79 22.44 31.55
CA GLU A 41 -7.90 21.29 31.56
C GLU A 41 -8.76 20.06 31.85
N VAL A 42 -8.61 19.03 31.03
CA VAL A 42 -9.39 17.79 31.13
C VAL A 42 -8.56 16.77 31.86
N TYR A 43 -9.16 16.08 32.82
CA TYR A 43 -8.54 15.02 33.58
C TYR A 43 -9.25 13.70 33.33
N ASP A 44 -8.51 12.60 33.36
CA ASP A 44 -9.06 11.24 33.29
C ASP A 44 -9.70 10.78 34.62
N SER A 45 -10.16 9.54 34.68
CA SER A 45 -10.76 8.96 35.89
C SER A 45 -9.79 8.84 37.06
N ASP A 46 -8.49 8.88 36.81
CA ASP A 46 -7.42 8.75 37.79
C ASP A 46 -6.88 10.12 38.24
N GLY A 47 -7.38 11.21 37.65
CA GLY A 47 -6.98 12.58 37.97
C GLY A 47 -5.70 13.02 37.28
N ASN A 48 -5.29 12.36 36.19
CA ASN A 48 -4.17 12.81 35.35
C ASN A 48 -4.66 13.72 34.21
N PRO A 49 -3.89 14.75 33.82
CA PRO A 49 -4.28 15.62 32.71
C PRO A 49 -4.24 14.85 31.38
N VAL A 50 -5.25 15.05 30.54
CA VAL A 50 -5.34 14.45 29.21
C VAL A 50 -4.52 15.26 28.22
N ASP A 51 -3.40 14.71 27.76
CA ASP A 51 -2.59 15.29 26.68
C ASP A 51 -3.09 14.83 25.31
N LEU A 52 -3.84 15.70 24.64
CA LEU A 52 -4.37 15.44 23.30
C LEU A 52 -3.27 15.37 22.23
N VAL A 53 -2.14 16.06 22.41
CA VAL A 53 -1.05 16.06 21.43
C VAL A 53 -0.34 14.70 21.49
N GLY A 54 0.06 14.26 22.68
CA GLY A 54 0.67 12.94 22.87
C GLY A 54 -0.26 11.78 22.47
N LEU A 55 -1.57 11.92 22.67
CA LEU A 55 -2.55 10.94 22.17
C LEU A 55 -2.55 10.86 20.63
N ILE A 56 -2.53 12.00 19.93
CA ILE A 56 -2.49 12.04 18.46
C ILE A 56 -1.20 11.41 17.93
N GLU A 57 -0.06 11.71 18.55
CA GLU A 57 1.24 11.11 18.21
C GLU A 57 1.19 9.59 18.36
N SER A 58 0.67 9.09 19.49
CA SER A 58 0.51 7.66 19.74
C SER A 58 -0.40 6.98 18.70
N ILE A 59 -1.49 7.63 18.31
CA ILE A 59 -2.39 7.12 17.26
C ILE A 59 -1.67 7.04 15.91
N ILE A 60 -0.90 8.06 15.54
CA ILE A 60 -0.10 8.08 14.30
C ILE A 60 0.90 6.91 14.30
N ASP A 61 1.61 6.70 15.40
CA ASP A 61 2.55 5.58 15.54
C ASP A 61 1.86 4.23 15.38
N ILE A 62 0.70 4.05 16.02
CA ILE A 62 -0.09 2.82 15.87
C ILE A 62 -0.49 2.61 14.41
N LEU A 63 -0.98 3.65 13.72
CA LEU A 63 -1.37 3.56 12.31
C LEU A 63 -0.19 3.20 11.41
N ASN A 64 0.99 3.79 11.66
CA ASN A 64 2.22 3.46 10.95
C ASN A 64 2.72 2.03 11.25
N SER A 65 2.43 1.51 12.45
CA SER A 65 2.82 0.16 12.87
C SER A 65 1.91 -0.95 12.35
N ARG A 66 0.73 -0.64 11.76
CA ARG A 66 -0.20 -1.65 11.24
C ARG A 66 0.35 -2.32 9.95
N ASN A 67 1.25 -3.27 10.14
CA ASN A 67 1.48 -4.50 9.37
C ASN A 67 1.77 -4.42 7.87
N LEU A 68 2.06 -3.25 7.31
CA LEU A 68 2.80 -3.17 6.06
C LEU A 68 4.29 -3.09 6.41
N PRO A 69 5.16 -3.97 5.88
CA PRO A 69 6.61 -3.77 5.97
C PRO A 69 6.95 -2.33 5.60
N VAL A 70 7.93 -1.71 6.27
CA VAL A 70 8.36 -0.35 5.93
C VAL A 70 8.64 -0.29 4.43
N GLY A 71 7.89 0.54 3.71
CA GLY A 71 7.99 0.67 2.26
C GLY A 71 7.16 -0.30 1.41
N ALA A 72 6.31 -1.17 1.98
CA ALA A 72 5.46 -2.07 1.19
C ALA A 72 4.43 -1.36 0.32
N SER A 73 4.13 -0.09 0.60
CA SER A 73 3.31 0.79 -0.23
C SER A 73 4.13 1.70 -1.16
N THR A 74 5.46 1.57 -1.21
CA THR A 74 6.27 2.39 -2.13
C THR A 74 6.27 1.78 -3.52
N GLU A 75 6.36 2.66 -4.53
CA GLU A 75 6.52 2.26 -5.94
C GLU A 75 7.69 1.28 -6.09
N THR A 76 8.82 1.54 -5.42
CA THR A 76 10.01 0.65 -5.45
C THR A 76 9.72 -0.79 -5.02
N LYS A 77 8.93 -1.00 -3.96
CA LYS A 77 8.63 -2.36 -3.49
C LYS A 77 7.60 -3.05 -4.37
N GLN A 78 6.69 -2.29 -4.98
CA GLN A 78 5.75 -2.79 -5.98
C GLN A 78 6.48 -3.21 -7.26
N ASP A 79 7.46 -2.44 -7.71
CA ASP A 79 8.30 -2.76 -8.88
C ASP A 79 9.09 -4.06 -8.68
N GLU A 80 9.65 -4.28 -7.49
CA GLU A 80 10.36 -5.52 -7.14
C GLU A 80 9.42 -6.75 -7.21
N ILE A 81 8.20 -6.61 -6.71
CA ILE A 81 7.18 -7.67 -6.78
C ILE A 81 6.78 -7.94 -8.24
N ILE A 82 6.55 -6.89 -9.03
CA ILE A 82 6.22 -7.00 -10.45
C ILE A 82 7.34 -7.73 -11.19
N SER A 83 8.60 -7.37 -10.94
CA SER A 83 9.77 -8.04 -11.54
C SER A 83 9.81 -9.53 -11.21
N ASN A 84 9.63 -9.89 -9.94
CA ASN A 84 9.61 -11.30 -9.52
C ASN A 84 8.47 -12.09 -10.18
N LEU A 85 7.29 -11.47 -10.35
CA LEU A 85 6.17 -12.10 -11.04
C LEU A 85 6.45 -12.29 -12.54
N VAL A 86 7.06 -11.31 -13.20
CA VAL A 86 7.48 -11.41 -14.61
C VAL A 86 8.51 -12.54 -14.79
N ASP A 87 9.47 -12.67 -13.89
CA ASP A 87 10.46 -13.75 -13.93
C ASP A 87 9.81 -15.14 -13.79
N ILE A 88 8.83 -15.26 -12.89
CA ILE A 88 8.07 -16.51 -12.72
C ILE A 88 7.27 -16.84 -13.98
N LEU A 89 6.58 -15.85 -14.56
CA LEU A 89 5.80 -16.04 -15.78
C LEU A 89 6.69 -16.50 -16.94
N THR A 90 7.87 -15.90 -17.11
CA THR A 90 8.84 -16.27 -18.14
C THR A 90 9.28 -17.73 -17.97
N LYS A 91 9.66 -18.14 -16.74
CA LYS A 91 10.06 -19.53 -16.45
C LYS A 91 8.95 -20.55 -16.70
N LEU A 92 7.69 -20.17 -16.41
CA LEU A 92 6.54 -21.02 -16.69
C LEU A 92 6.28 -21.14 -18.20
N GLN A 93 6.51 -20.07 -18.96
CA GLN A 93 6.40 -20.09 -20.42
C GLN A 93 7.47 -20.96 -21.07
N ASP A 94 8.72 -20.94 -20.59
CA ASP A 94 9.79 -21.81 -21.10
C ASP A 94 9.45 -23.32 -20.96
N GLY A 95 8.73 -23.69 -19.90
CA GLY A 95 8.31 -25.07 -19.65
C GLY A 95 7.11 -25.52 -20.50
N ILE A 96 6.36 -24.58 -21.08
CA ILE A 96 5.22 -24.85 -21.96
C ILE A 96 5.70 -24.64 -23.40
N LYS A 97 5.97 -25.73 -24.13
CA LYS A 97 6.12 -25.64 -25.58
C LYS A 97 4.77 -25.21 -26.17
N GLN A 98 4.65 -23.93 -26.54
CA GLN A 98 3.46 -23.39 -27.19
C GLN A 98 3.40 -23.75 -28.68
N ASP A 99 4.50 -24.24 -29.22
CA ASP A 99 4.55 -24.75 -30.57
C ASP A 99 3.93 -26.15 -30.56
N GLY A 100 2.94 -26.37 -31.43
CA GLY A 100 2.45 -27.71 -31.73
C GLY A 100 3.56 -28.64 -32.26
N ASN A 101 3.20 -29.79 -32.81
CA ASN A 101 4.18 -30.76 -33.31
C ASN A 101 5.20 -30.08 -34.25
N THR A 102 6.46 -29.95 -33.83
CA THR A 102 7.53 -29.30 -34.61
C THR A 102 8.03 -30.14 -35.79
N MET A 103 7.32 -31.23 -36.11
CA MET A 103 7.69 -32.23 -37.13
C MET A 103 6.57 -32.46 -38.16
N GLU A 104 5.40 -31.84 -38.01
CA GLU A 104 4.26 -32.05 -38.89
C GLU A 104 3.64 -30.71 -39.30
N TYR A 105 3.60 -30.47 -40.61
CA TYR A 105 3.10 -29.26 -41.22
C TYR A 105 2.03 -29.60 -42.25
N TYR A 106 1.05 -28.73 -42.43
CA TYR A 106 -0.07 -28.93 -43.37
C TYR A 106 -0.27 -27.65 -44.18
N GLY A 107 -0.44 -27.79 -45.48
CA GLY A 107 -0.73 -26.68 -46.39
C GLY A 107 -1.10 -27.15 -47.78
N LYS A 108 -1.29 -26.22 -48.71
CA LYS A 108 -1.52 -26.52 -50.14
C LYS A 108 -0.21 -26.56 -50.91
N SER A 109 -0.22 -27.18 -52.09
CA SER A 109 0.90 -27.17 -53.04
C SER A 109 1.35 -25.77 -53.47
N THR A 110 0.45 -24.78 -53.40
CA THR A 110 0.73 -23.37 -53.69
C THR A 110 1.31 -22.59 -52.52
N ASP A 111 1.28 -23.15 -51.31
CA ASP A 111 1.75 -22.46 -50.10
C ASP A 111 3.28 -22.56 -50.01
N THR A 112 3.92 -21.50 -49.56
CA THR A 112 5.37 -21.52 -49.30
C THR A 112 5.65 -22.46 -48.13
N LYS A 113 6.40 -23.54 -48.38
CA LYS A 113 6.82 -24.47 -47.34
C LYS A 113 7.73 -23.77 -46.31
N PRO A 114 7.64 -24.09 -45.01
CA PRO A 114 8.46 -23.45 -43.97
C PRO A 114 9.97 -23.68 -44.14
N THR A 115 10.80 -22.77 -43.61
CA THR A 115 12.26 -22.74 -43.83
C THR A 115 13.14 -22.91 -42.58
N ASP A 116 12.62 -22.70 -41.36
CA ASP A 116 13.34 -22.98 -40.10
C ASP A 116 12.86 -24.31 -39.50
N ILE A 117 13.29 -25.42 -40.11
CA ILE A 117 12.69 -26.73 -39.94
C ILE A 117 13.73 -27.80 -39.61
N LYS A 118 13.34 -28.74 -38.74
CA LYS A 118 14.20 -29.87 -38.34
C LYS A 118 14.20 -30.95 -39.41
N VAL A 119 15.37 -31.58 -39.62
CA VAL A 119 15.49 -32.78 -40.48
C VAL A 119 14.49 -33.84 -40.06
N GLY A 120 13.77 -34.42 -41.03
CA GLY A 120 12.74 -35.42 -40.81
C GLY A 120 11.34 -34.84 -40.56
N ALA A 121 11.18 -33.52 -40.51
CA ALA A 121 9.85 -32.92 -40.49
C ALA A 121 9.09 -33.25 -41.77
N THR A 122 7.77 -33.35 -41.66
CA THR A 122 6.87 -33.71 -42.75
C THR A 122 5.94 -32.55 -43.12
N PHE A 123 5.68 -32.37 -44.41
CA PHE A 123 4.68 -31.43 -44.92
C PHE A 123 3.65 -32.20 -45.74
N PHE A 124 2.40 -32.16 -45.31
CA PHE A 124 1.28 -32.79 -45.99
C PHE A 124 0.59 -31.77 -46.89
N GLU A 125 0.63 -32.00 -48.20
CA GLU A 125 -0.15 -31.22 -49.15
C GLU A 125 -1.60 -31.71 -49.17
N ILE A 126 -2.53 -30.86 -48.74
CA ILE A 126 -3.94 -31.23 -48.57
C ILE A 126 -4.70 -31.34 -49.89
N ASP A 127 -4.20 -30.69 -50.94
CA ASP A 127 -4.79 -30.61 -52.27
C ASP A 127 -4.25 -31.67 -53.23
N THR A 128 -2.94 -31.95 -53.19
CA THR A 128 -2.28 -32.95 -54.04
C THR A 128 -2.20 -34.33 -53.39
N LYS A 129 -2.30 -34.40 -52.04
CA LYS A 129 -2.08 -35.60 -51.22
C LYS A 129 -0.64 -36.11 -51.24
N GLU A 130 0.31 -35.29 -51.69
CA GLU A 130 1.73 -35.59 -51.59
C GLU A 130 2.23 -35.30 -50.16
N VAL A 131 3.19 -36.11 -49.73
CA VAL A 131 3.88 -35.92 -48.44
C VAL A 131 5.34 -35.66 -48.73
N TYR A 132 5.86 -34.61 -48.11
CA TYR A 132 7.25 -34.21 -48.23
C TYR A 132 7.96 -34.41 -46.90
N ILE A 133 9.22 -34.82 -46.93
CA ILE A 133 10.12 -34.84 -45.78
C ILE A 133 11.25 -33.83 -46.00
N PHE A 134 11.63 -33.08 -44.96
CA PHE A 134 12.80 -32.21 -45.03
C PHE A 134 14.07 -33.01 -44.77
N ASP A 135 14.98 -33.07 -45.74
CA ASP A 135 16.22 -33.86 -45.65
C ASP A 135 17.39 -33.11 -44.97
N GLY A 136 17.19 -31.82 -44.69
CA GLY A 136 18.22 -30.91 -44.13
C GLY A 136 18.65 -29.82 -45.09
N GLU A 137 18.37 -29.97 -46.38
CA GLU A 137 18.63 -28.96 -47.40
C GLU A 137 17.36 -28.56 -48.14
N SER A 138 16.46 -29.51 -48.40
CA SER A 138 15.26 -29.32 -49.21
C SER A 138 14.09 -30.21 -48.80
N TRP A 139 12.90 -29.87 -49.28
CA TRP A 139 11.70 -30.69 -49.14
C TRP A 139 11.66 -31.75 -50.26
N VAL A 140 11.67 -33.02 -49.89
CA VAL A 140 11.72 -34.16 -50.82
C VAL A 140 10.44 -34.99 -50.68
N VAL A 141 9.83 -35.38 -51.79
CA VAL A 141 8.61 -36.21 -51.79
C VAL A 141 8.91 -37.65 -51.33
N ILE A 142 8.02 -38.26 -50.55
CA ILE A 142 8.12 -39.64 -50.03
C ILE A 142 6.90 -40.50 -50.36
#